data_AF-A0A1E7I7K5-F1
#
_entry.id   AF-A0A1E7I7K5-F1
#
_cell.length_a   1.000
_cell.length_b   1.000
_cell.length_c   1.000
_cell.angle_alpha   90.00
_cell.angle_beta   90.00
_cell.angle_gamma   90.00
#
_symmetry.space_group_name_H-M   'P 1'
#
loop_
_entity.id
_entity.type
_entity.pdbx_description
1 polymer ?
#
loop_
_entity_poly.entity_id
_entity_poly.type
_entity_poly.pdbx_seq_one_letter_code
_entity_poly.pdbx_strand_id
1 'polypeptide(L)'
;MNTEVPKSPLPSKSWEIFSFARRVLGESGLYKVFHIEKTQIYRWARSPEIEESRRNPIDRVSKLLTEISICGGDEGREVALIALNLMSKDCGFKVVNTDPVKPTTDSPRAEFLELHNRLHELQAVAQNQDNPLVVEAYADKVKDSLSGFLVRYTVDFQEQGGKVRFSVKSNTARSFWANFWPFGR
;
A
#
# COMPACT_ATOMS: atom_id res chain seq x y z
N MET A 1 -32.03 6.20 22.25
CA MET A 1 -32.43 6.01 20.84
C MET A 1 -31.17 5.77 20.04
N ASN A 2 -30.91 4.51 19.68
CA ASN A 2 -29.79 4.15 18.81
C ASN A 2 -30.22 4.44 17.37
N THR A 3 -29.81 5.59 16.84
CA THR A 3 -29.92 5.85 15.40
C THR A 3 -28.79 5.09 14.72
N GLU A 4 -29.09 3.88 14.25
CA GLU A 4 -28.23 3.17 13.31
C GLU A 4 -28.10 4.04 12.05
N VAL A 5 -26.93 4.66 11.90
CA VAL A 5 -26.58 5.40 10.69
C VAL A 5 -26.50 4.36 9.56
N PRO A 6 -27.27 4.50 8.47
CA PRO A 6 -27.17 3.58 7.35
C PRO A 6 -25.71 3.57 6.86
N LYS A 7 -25.12 2.36 6.77
CA LYS A 7 -23.77 2.14 6.21
C LYS A 7 -23.79 2.56 4.74
N SER A 8 -23.56 3.85 4.50
CA SER A 8 -23.14 4.36 3.21
C SER A 8 -21.93 3.56 2.74
N PRO A 9 -21.83 3.20 1.44
CA PRO A 9 -20.59 2.66 0.90
C PRO A 9 -19.43 3.61 1.22
N LEU A 10 -18.24 3.03 1.39
CA LEU A 10 -17.04 3.80 1.68
C LEU A 10 -16.79 4.81 0.54
N PRO A 11 -16.41 6.06 0.85
CA PRO A 11 -16.17 7.07 -0.17
C PRO A 11 -15.00 6.65 -1.06
N SER A 12 -15.22 6.65 -2.36
CA SER A 12 -14.26 6.28 -3.40
C SER A 12 -13.71 7.50 -4.15
N LYS A 13 -14.49 8.59 -4.20
CA LYS A 13 -14.14 9.85 -4.88
C LYS A 13 -13.86 10.96 -3.87
N SER A 14 -13.02 11.92 -4.25
CA SER A 14 -12.60 13.03 -3.37
C SER A 14 -13.76 13.86 -2.81
N TRP A 15 -14.81 14.11 -3.61
CA TRP A 15 -16.01 14.82 -3.16
C TRP A 15 -16.85 13.99 -2.17
N GLU A 16 -16.85 12.65 -2.27
CA GLU A 16 -17.50 11.75 -1.31
C GLU A 16 -16.77 11.79 0.03
N ILE A 17 -15.43 11.87 0.00
CA ILE A 17 -14.61 12.07 1.21
C ILE A 17 -14.96 13.41 1.88
N PHE A 18 -15.11 14.49 1.11
CA PHE A 18 -15.53 15.79 1.66
C PHE A 18 -16.97 15.77 2.18
N SER A 19 -17.88 15.07 1.51
CA SER A 19 -19.26 14.88 2.00
C SER A 19 -19.28 14.12 3.32
N PHE A 20 -18.47 13.08 3.44
CA PHE A 20 -18.26 12.33 4.67
C PHE A 20 -17.67 13.23 5.79
N ALA A 21 -16.60 13.97 5.49
CA ALA A 21 -15.94 14.86 6.44
C ALA A 21 -16.89 15.95 6.96
N ARG A 22 -17.74 16.52 6.09
CA ARG A 22 -18.77 17.50 6.48
C ARG A 22 -19.79 16.90 7.44
N ARG A 23 -20.19 15.64 7.21
CA ARG A 23 -21.14 14.95 8.10
C ARG A 23 -20.53 14.67 9.48
N VAL A 24 -19.25 14.32 9.54
CA VAL A 24 -18.58 13.93 10.80
C VAL A 24 -18.07 15.14 11.58
N LEU A 25 -17.36 16.07 10.94
CA LEU A 25 -16.73 17.22 11.58
C LEU A 25 -17.66 18.43 11.70
N GLY A 26 -18.76 18.44 10.93
CA GLY A 26 -19.63 19.59 10.80
C GLY A 26 -18.94 20.79 10.14
N GLU A 27 -19.68 21.89 10.05
CA GLU A 27 -19.21 23.12 9.41
C GLU A 27 -18.10 23.79 10.22
N SER A 28 -18.26 23.86 11.54
CA SER A 28 -17.28 24.45 12.44
C SER A 28 -15.95 23.69 12.46
N GLY A 29 -15.99 22.35 12.34
CA GLY A 29 -14.78 21.54 12.26
C GLY A 29 -14.01 21.79 10.96
N LEU A 30 -14.71 21.82 9.82
CA LEU A 30 -14.09 22.11 8.52
C LEU A 30 -13.59 23.55 8.41
N TYR A 31 -14.28 24.51 9.03
CA TYR A 31 -13.80 25.89 9.11
C TYR A 31 -12.49 26.00 9.90
N LYS A 32 -12.33 25.26 11.00
CA LYS A 32 -11.07 25.24 11.77
C LYS A 32 -9.91 24.65 10.98
N VAL A 33 -10.18 23.71 10.08
CA VAL A 33 -9.13 23.06 9.27
C VAL A 33 -8.74 23.92 8.07
N PHE A 34 -9.72 24.48 7.35
CA PHE A 34 -9.47 25.13 6.06
C PHE A 34 -9.61 26.66 6.08
N HIS A 35 -10.14 27.24 7.16
CA HIS A 35 -10.42 28.68 7.29
C HIS A 35 -11.23 29.27 6.14
N ILE A 36 -12.20 28.51 5.63
CA ILE A 36 -12.98 28.84 4.45
C ILE A 36 -14.47 28.80 4.76
N GLU A 37 -15.22 29.71 4.12
CA GLU A 37 -16.66 29.86 4.29
C GLU A 37 -17.45 28.58 3.93
N LYS A 38 -18.59 28.43 4.62
CA LYS A 38 -19.54 27.32 4.45
C LYS A 38 -19.89 27.07 2.99
N THR A 39 -20.17 28.10 2.21
CA THR A 39 -20.58 27.98 0.81
C THR A 39 -19.54 27.24 -0.03
N GLN A 40 -18.26 27.49 0.23
CA GLN A 40 -17.17 26.87 -0.50
C GLN A 40 -16.92 25.42 -0.05
N ILE A 41 -17.12 25.12 1.24
CA ILE A 41 -17.12 23.75 1.77
C ILE A 41 -18.21 22.90 1.09
N TYR A 42 -19.42 23.47 0.92
CA TYR A 42 -20.53 22.78 0.24
C TYR A 42 -20.21 22.47 -1.22
N ARG A 43 -19.53 23.38 -1.92
CA ARG A 43 -19.10 23.16 -3.32
C ARG A 43 -18.08 22.03 -3.46
N TRP A 44 -17.22 21.82 -2.46
CA TRP A 44 -16.23 20.73 -2.44
C TRP A 44 -16.83 19.35 -2.17
N ALA A 45 -17.93 19.30 -1.42
CA ALA A 45 -18.63 18.07 -1.07
C ALA A 45 -19.69 17.64 -2.10
N ARG A 46 -19.85 18.41 -3.20
CA ARG A 46 -20.89 18.18 -4.20
C ARG A 46 -20.37 17.32 -5.35
N SER A 47 -21.23 16.45 -5.88
CA SER A 47 -20.91 15.63 -7.05
C SER A 47 -20.54 16.52 -8.24
N PRO A 48 -19.49 16.17 -9.01
CA PRO A 48 -19.04 16.93 -10.16
C PRO A 48 -20.03 16.96 -11.33
N GLU A 49 -21.03 16.07 -11.34
CA GLU A 49 -22.12 16.06 -12.32
C GLU A 49 -23.06 17.27 -12.18
N ILE A 50 -22.94 18.03 -11.09
CA ILE A 50 -23.71 19.25 -10.84
C ILE A 50 -22.81 20.46 -11.15
N GLU A 51 -23.30 21.41 -11.96
CA GLU A 51 -22.57 22.55 -12.57
C GLU A 51 -21.74 23.44 -11.60
N GLU A 52 -22.01 23.40 -10.30
CA GLU A 52 -21.33 24.25 -9.30
C GLU A 52 -20.18 23.57 -8.54
N SER A 53 -19.84 22.33 -8.89
CA SER A 53 -18.73 21.63 -8.25
C SER A 53 -17.39 22.35 -8.51
N ARG A 54 -16.53 22.41 -7.49
CA ARG A 54 -15.17 22.95 -7.61
C ARG A 54 -14.17 21.93 -7.12
N ARG A 55 -12.98 21.92 -7.73
CA ARG A 55 -11.84 21.11 -7.27
C ARG A 55 -11.60 21.35 -5.78
N ASN A 56 -11.69 20.27 -5.02
CA ASN A 56 -11.52 20.30 -3.58
C ASN A 56 -10.02 20.24 -3.22
N PRO A 57 -9.65 20.51 -1.96
CA PRO A 57 -8.26 20.45 -1.51
C PRO A 57 -7.57 19.12 -1.80
N ILE A 58 -8.27 17.98 -1.69
CA ILE A 58 -7.71 16.66 -1.97
C ILE A 58 -7.32 16.57 -3.46
N ASP A 59 -8.19 17.03 -4.37
CA ASP A 59 -7.88 17.07 -5.81
C ASP A 59 -6.67 17.96 -6.12
N ARG A 60 -6.54 19.08 -5.40
CA ARG A 60 -5.44 20.03 -5.60
C ARG A 60 -4.11 19.45 -5.11
N VAL A 61 -4.10 18.84 -3.94
CA VAL A 61 -2.90 18.17 -3.39
C VAL A 61 -2.53 16.98 -4.25
N SER A 62 -3.50 16.16 -4.66
CA SER A 62 -3.26 15.06 -5.59
C SER A 62 -2.62 15.56 -6.88
N LYS A 63 -3.18 16.60 -7.50
CA LYS A 63 -2.58 17.20 -8.69
C LYS A 63 -1.17 17.72 -8.41
N LEU A 64 -0.95 18.45 -7.32
CA LEU A 64 0.38 18.96 -6.97
C LEU A 64 1.42 17.85 -6.88
N LEU A 65 1.11 16.77 -6.15
CA LEU A 65 2.03 15.63 -5.99
C LEU A 65 2.29 14.91 -7.31
N THR A 66 1.26 14.77 -8.16
CA THR A 66 1.43 14.23 -9.51
C THR A 66 2.36 15.09 -10.35
N GLU A 67 2.16 16.40 -10.39
CA GLU A 67 3.02 17.32 -11.16
C GLU A 67 4.46 17.33 -10.63
N ILE A 68 4.67 17.28 -9.30
CA ILE A 68 6.01 17.13 -8.69
C ILE A 68 6.67 15.83 -9.16
N SER A 69 5.93 14.72 -9.13
CA SER A 69 6.49 13.42 -9.54
C SER A 69 6.86 13.37 -11.04
N ILE A 70 6.09 14.02 -11.90
CA ILE A 70 6.32 14.03 -13.35
C ILE A 70 7.48 14.98 -13.69
N CYS A 71 7.46 16.19 -13.15
CA CYS A 71 8.45 17.22 -13.47
C CYS A 71 9.80 17.00 -12.78
N GLY A 72 9.80 16.38 -11.59
CA GLY A 72 11.00 16.14 -10.80
C GLY A 72 11.66 14.78 -11.00
N GLY A 73 11.14 13.92 -11.87
CA GLY A 73 11.69 12.57 -12.11
C GLY A 73 11.75 11.73 -10.82
N ASP A 74 12.86 11.02 -10.62
CA ASP A 74 13.05 10.15 -9.45
C ASP A 74 13.05 10.94 -8.12
N GLU A 75 13.72 12.08 -8.07
CA GLU A 75 13.72 12.96 -6.89
C GLU A 75 12.31 13.49 -6.58
N GLY A 76 11.58 13.92 -7.61
CA GLY A 76 10.19 14.37 -7.48
C GLY A 76 9.28 13.27 -6.95
N ARG A 77 9.52 12.02 -7.38
CA ARG A 77 8.78 10.85 -6.90
C ARG A 77 9.06 10.56 -5.42
N GLU A 78 10.31 10.66 -4.99
CA GLU A 78 10.67 10.52 -3.57
C GLU A 78 10.01 11.61 -2.71
N VAL A 79 10.03 12.86 -3.17
CA VAL A 79 9.36 13.98 -2.48
C VAL A 79 7.86 13.75 -2.36
N ALA A 80 7.22 13.24 -3.43
CA ALA A 80 5.79 12.90 -3.38
C ALA A 80 5.50 11.81 -2.35
N LEU A 81 6.35 10.78 -2.27
CA LEU A 81 6.23 9.72 -1.27
C LEU A 81 6.42 10.22 0.17
N ILE A 82 7.39 11.11 0.40
CA ILE A 82 7.61 11.76 1.71
C ILE A 82 6.36 12.54 2.12
N ALA A 83 5.80 13.35 1.22
CA ALA A 83 4.59 14.12 1.49
C ALA A 83 3.39 13.22 1.85
N LEU A 84 3.19 12.13 1.11
CA LEU A 84 2.12 11.17 1.40
C LEU A 84 2.30 10.48 2.75
N ASN A 85 3.52 10.08 3.10
CA ASN A 85 3.83 9.50 4.41
C ASN A 85 3.65 10.49 5.57
N LEU A 86 3.97 11.77 5.36
CA LEU A 86 3.69 12.81 6.34
C LEU A 86 2.19 12.97 6.57
N MET A 87 1.37 12.94 5.51
CA MET A 87 -0.09 13.02 5.61
C MET A 87 -0.72 11.79 6.30
N SER A 88 -0.08 10.62 6.20
CA SER A 88 -0.61 9.36 6.74
C SER A 88 -0.18 9.05 8.17
N LYS A 89 0.88 9.72 8.66
CA LYS A 89 1.53 9.46 9.95
C LYS A 89 0.57 9.48 11.14
N ASP A 90 -0.23 10.53 11.26
CA ASP A 90 -1.14 10.71 12.41
C ASP A 90 -2.34 9.74 12.38
N CYS A 91 -2.59 9.12 11.23
CA CYS A 91 -3.61 8.08 11.07
C CYS A 91 -3.07 6.65 11.25
N GLY A 92 -1.75 6.48 11.48
CA GLY A 92 -1.13 5.17 11.62
C GLY A 92 -1.05 4.37 10.32
N PHE A 93 -1.16 5.04 9.16
CA PHE A 93 -1.04 4.41 7.85
C PHE A 93 0.35 4.63 7.26
N LYS A 94 0.84 3.67 6.47
CA LYS A 94 2.09 3.76 5.70
C LYS A 94 1.77 3.71 4.21
N VAL A 95 2.39 4.59 3.44
CA VAL A 95 2.22 4.67 2.00
C VAL A 95 3.29 3.82 1.34
N VAL A 96 2.86 2.87 0.51
CA VAL A 96 3.73 1.94 -0.21
C VAL A 96 3.63 2.26 -1.70
N ASN A 97 4.76 2.24 -2.39
CA ASN A 97 4.79 2.42 -3.84
C ASN A 97 4.06 1.26 -4.51
N THR A 98 3.12 1.59 -5.41
CA THR A 98 2.35 0.60 -6.16
C THR A 98 3.06 0.11 -7.41
N ASP A 99 4.15 0.78 -7.82
CA ASP A 99 4.94 0.28 -8.93
C ASP A 99 5.42 -1.13 -8.63
N PRO A 100 5.31 -2.05 -9.59
CA PRO A 100 5.85 -3.37 -9.41
C PRO A 100 7.33 -3.21 -9.11
N VAL A 101 7.72 -3.57 -7.88
CA VAL A 101 9.12 -3.77 -7.54
C VAL A 101 9.67 -4.63 -8.66
N LYS A 102 10.60 -4.06 -9.43
CA LYS A 102 11.13 -4.74 -10.62
C LYS A 102 11.59 -6.12 -10.16
N PRO A 103 11.06 -7.21 -10.77
CA PRO A 103 11.44 -8.55 -10.40
C PRO A 103 12.96 -8.64 -10.34
N THR A 104 13.49 -8.93 -9.16
CA THR A 104 14.93 -9.19 -9.05
C THR A 104 15.23 -10.57 -9.65
N THR A 105 14.21 -11.39 -9.85
CA THR A 105 14.33 -12.72 -10.46
C THR A 105 13.14 -13.06 -11.37
N ASP A 106 13.42 -13.81 -12.43
CA ASP A 106 12.46 -14.18 -13.48
C ASP A 106 11.36 -15.17 -13.02
N SER A 107 11.39 -15.61 -11.76
CA SER A 107 10.44 -16.60 -11.24
C SER A 107 9.84 -16.19 -9.89
N PRO A 108 8.50 -16.19 -9.74
CA PRO A 108 7.82 -15.98 -8.45
C PRO A 108 8.30 -16.94 -7.36
N ARG A 109 8.76 -18.15 -7.73
CA ARG A 109 9.32 -19.10 -6.76
C ARG A 109 10.67 -18.64 -6.20
N ALA A 110 11.51 -18.04 -7.04
CA ALA A 110 12.81 -17.55 -6.60
C ALA A 110 12.64 -16.35 -5.66
N GLU A 111 11.69 -15.45 -5.97
CA GLU A 111 11.34 -14.33 -5.08
C GLU A 111 10.77 -14.82 -3.74
N PHE A 112 9.93 -15.86 -3.75
CA PHE A 112 9.44 -16.46 -2.51
C PHE A 112 10.58 -17.05 -1.65
N LEU A 113 11.55 -17.72 -2.26
CA LEU A 113 12.72 -18.24 -1.54
C LEU A 113 13.60 -17.11 -0.98
N GLU A 114 13.77 -16.03 -1.73
CA GLU A 114 14.51 -14.86 -1.27
C GLU A 114 13.79 -14.17 -0.09
N LEU A 115 12.47 -14.01 -0.17
CA LEU A 115 11.65 -13.52 0.93
C LEU A 115 11.74 -14.41 2.17
N HIS A 116 11.71 -15.72 1.99
CA HIS A 116 11.87 -16.68 3.08
C HIS A 116 13.22 -16.51 3.77
N ASN A 117 14.31 -16.35 3.00
CA ASN A 117 15.64 -16.12 3.56
C ASN A 117 15.72 -14.77 4.31
N ARG A 118 15.16 -13.70 3.73
CA ARG A 118 15.12 -12.38 4.38
C ARG A 118 14.31 -12.37 5.68
N LEU A 119 13.23 -13.15 5.76
CA LEU A 119 12.46 -13.33 7.00
C LEU A 119 13.27 -14.06 8.07
N HIS A 120 14.03 -15.08 7.67
CA HIS A 120 14.92 -15.80 8.57
C HIS A 120 16.07 -14.90 9.08
N GLU A 121 16.63 -14.05 8.22
CA GLU A 121 17.62 -13.04 8.60
C GLU A 121 17.04 -12.01 9.58
N LEU A 122 15.83 -11.50 9.34
CA LEU A 122 15.15 -10.59 10.27
C LEU A 122 14.96 -11.24 11.64
N GLN A 123 14.56 -12.51 11.67
CA GLN A 123 14.40 -13.26 12.91
C GLN A 123 15.74 -13.42 13.65
N ALA A 124 16.84 -13.68 12.94
CA ALA A 124 18.17 -13.76 13.53
C ALA A 124 18.62 -12.41 14.11
N VAL A 125 18.42 -11.30 13.37
CA VAL A 125 18.74 -9.94 13.81
C VAL A 125 17.92 -9.55 15.05
N ALA A 126 16.63 -9.90 15.07
CA ALA A 126 15.77 -9.66 16.24
C ALA A 126 16.15 -10.50 17.47
N GLN A 127 16.66 -11.72 17.28
CA GLN A 127 17.12 -12.59 18.37
C GLN A 127 18.46 -12.15 18.97
N ASN A 128 19.34 -11.52 18.17
CA ASN A 128 20.69 -11.13 18.59
C ASN A 128 20.76 -9.82 19.40
N GLN A 129 19.64 -9.25 19.83
CA GLN A 129 19.55 -7.98 20.58
C GLN A 129 20.16 -6.78 19.83
N ASP A 130 20.04 -6.75 18.51
CA ASP A 130 20.42 -5.57 17.74
C ASP A 130 19.54 -4.36 18.07
N ASN A 131 20.13 -3.17 17.94
CA ASN A 131 19.49 -1.88 18.15
C ASN A 131 18.06 -1.86 17.54
N PRO A 132 17.01 -1.53 18.31
CA PRO A 132 15.62 -1.59 17.85
C PRO A 132 15.36 -0.85 16.54
N LEU A 133 16.07 0.25 16.29
CA LEU A 133 15.96 1.03 15.05
C LEU A 133 16.49 0.28 13.81
N VAL A 134 17.50 -0.57 14.00
CA VAL A 134 18.06 -1.41 12.92
C VAL A 134 17.10 -2.54 12.61
N VAL A 135 16.52 -3.17 13.64
CA VAL A 135 15.49 -4.19 13.48
C VAL A 135 14.27 -3.62 12.75
N GLU A 136 13.83 -2.41 13.12
CA GLU A 136 12.71 -1.71 12.50
C GLU A 136 12.99 -1.40 11.02
N ALA A 137 14.17 -0.86 10.70
CA ALA A 137 14.57 -0.58 9.32
C ALA A 137 14.65 -1.87 8.47
N TYR A 138 15.12 -2.98 9.03
CA TYR A 138 15.13 -4.29 8.36
C TYR A 138 13.71 -4.84 8.18
N ALA A 139 12.87 -4.76 9.21
CA ALA A 139 11.48 -5.19 9.16
C ALA A 139 10.70 -4.44 8.07
N ASP A 140 10.95 -3.14 7.94
CA ASP A 140 10.36 -2.31 6.90
C ASP A 140 10.79 -2.76 5.49
N LYS A 141 12.07 -3.06 5.27
CA LYS A 141 12.54 -3.60 3.97
C LYS A 141 11.91 -4.96 3.64
N VAL A 142 11.77 -5.85 4.62
CA VAL A 142 11.13 -7.16 4.43
C VAL A 142 9.64 -7.00 4.14
N LYS A 143 8.96 -6.08 4.84
CA LYS A 143 7.55 -5.75 4.62
C LYS A 143 7.31 -5.18 3.22
N ASP A 144 8.16 -4.28 2.76
CA ASP A 144 8.05 -3.70 1.42
C ASP A 144 8.27 -4.78 0.34
N SER A 145 9.25 -5.66 0.56
CA SER A 145 9.50 -6.82 -0.32
C SER A 145 8.32 -7.78 -0.38
N LEU A 146 7.72 -8.09 0.78
CA LEU A 146 6.54 -8.97 0.87
C LEU A 146 5.33 -8.33 0.18
N SER A 147 5.12 -7.03 0.39
CA SER A 147 4.02 -6.29 -0.24
C SER A 147 4.16 -6.29 -1.76
N GLY A 148 5.36 -6.06 -2.29
CA GLY A 148 5.64 -6.14 -3.73
C GLY A 148 5.38 -7.54 -4.31
N PHE A 149 5.81 -8.59 -3.61
CA PHE A 149 5.53 -9.97 -4.02
C PHE A 149 4.04 -10.29 -4.03
N LEU A 150 3.29 -9.85 -3.01
CA LEU A 150 1.85 -10.11 -2.93
C LEU A 150 1.10 -9.46 -4.09
N VAL A 151 1.43 -8.21 -4.45
CA VAL A 151 0.84 -7.52 -5.60
C VAL A 151 1.10 -8.33 -6.87
N ARG A 152 2.35 -8.72 -7.13
CA ARG A 152 2.70 -9.53 -8.30
C ARG A 152 1.98 -10.88 -8.31
N TYR A 153 1.98 -11.59 -7.18
CA TYR A 153 1.29 -12.87 -7.03
C TYR A 153 -0.21 -12.73 -7.33
N THR A 154 -0.86 -11.65 -6.88
CA THR A 154 -2.28 -11.42 -7.17
C THR A 154 -2.55 -11.13 -8.64
N VAL A 155 -1.68 -10.38 -9.32
CA VAL A 155 -1.78 -10.13 -10.76
C VAL A 155 -1.57 -11.42 -11.54
N ASP A 156 -0.48 -12.15 -11.27
CA ASP A 156 -0.18 -13.45 -11.90
C ASP A 156 -1.32 -14.47 -11.64
N PHE A 157 -1.95 -14.42 -10.46
CA PHE A 157 -3.08 -15.28 -10.11
C PHE A 157 -4.36 -14.94 -10.88
N GLN A 158 -4.62 -13.67 -11.12
CA GLN A 158 -5.74 -13.21 -11.95
C GLN A 158 -5.50 -13.55 -13.43
N GLU A 159 -4.29 -13.32 -13.95
CA GLU A 159 -3.92 -13.63 -15.34
C GLU A 159 -3.95 -15.14 -15.63
N GLN A 160 -3.59 -15.98 -14.65
CA GLN A 160 -3.59 -17.45 -14.79
C GLN A 160 -4.92 -18.11 -14.39
N GLY A 161 -6.00 -17.34 -14.22
CA GLY A 161 -7.34 -17.86 -13.94
C GLY A 161 -7.43 -18.68 -12.65
N GLY A 162 -6.71 -18.26 -11.60
CA GLY A 162 -6.74 -18.89 -10.28
C GLY A 162 -5.85 -20.14 -10.13
N LYS A 163 -4.94 -20.40 -11.07
CA LYS A 163 -3.98 -21.51 -10.98
C LYS A 163 -2.53 -21.02 -10.92
N VAL A 164 -2.15 -20.29 -9.87
CA VAL A 164 -0.72 -20.13 -9.55
C VAL A 164 -0.23 -21.42 -8.92
N ARG A 165 0.10 -22.39 -9.78
CA ARG A 165 0.89 -23.54 -9.35
C ARG A 165 2.33 -23.07 -9.28
N PHE A 166 2.97 -23.23 -8.12
CA PHE A 166 4.42 -23.32 -8.04
C PHE A 166 4.84 -24.59 -8.79
N SER A 167 4.79 -24.53 -10.13
CA SER A 167 5.06 -25.64 -11.00
C SER A 167 6.51 -26.03 -10.82
N VAL A 168 6.75 -27.08 -10.05
CA VAL A 168 7.93 -27.91 -10.20
C VAL A 168 7.86 -28.40 -11.63
N LYS A 169 8.70 -27.87 -12.54
CA LYS A 169 9.04 -28.64 -13.74
C LYS A 169 9.50 -29.99 -13.20
N SER A 170 8.71 -31.03 -13.44
CA SER A 170 9.07 -32.39 -13.12
C SER A 170 10.27 -32.75 -13.99
N ASN A 171 11.46 -32.45 -13.51
CA ASN A 171 12.68 -33.09 -13.98
C ASN A 171 13.65 -33.20 -12.81
N THR A 172 13.97 -34.46 -12.50
CA THR A 172 15.13 -34.89 -11.71
C THR A 172 15.17 -34.54 -10.22
N ALA A 173 14.08 -34.72 -9.48
CA ALA A 173 14.11 -34.79 -8.01
C ALA A 173 13.68 -36.16 -7.43
N ARG A 174 13.68 -37.22 -8.26
CA ARG A 174 13.58 -38.60 -7.76
C ARG A 174 14.87 -39.11 -7.09
N SER A 175 15.96 -38.34 -7.11
CA SER A 175 17.27 -38.73 -6.55
C SER A 175 17.57 -38.16 -5.15
N PHE A 176 16.82 -37.17 -4.64
CA PHE A 176 17.15 -36.57 -3.35
C PHE A 176 16.62 -37.39 -2.16
N TRP A 177 15.35 -37.84 -2.23
CA TRP A 177 14.73 -38.62 -1.15
C TRP A 177 15.19 -40.08 -1.09
N ALA A 178 15.81 -40.62 -2.14
CA ALA A 178 16.38 -41.97 -2.13
C ALA A 178 17.74 -42.06 -1.38
N ASN A 179 18.45 -40.93 -1.24
CA ASN A 179 19.76 -40.87 -0.59
C ASN A 179 19.70 -40.28 0.83
N PHE A 180 18.53 -39.84 1.30
CA PHE A 180 18.36 -39.20 2.61
C PHE A 180 18.10 -40.20 3.76
N TRP A 181 18.03 -41.50 3.47
CA TRP A 181 17.93 -42.55 4.49
C TRP A 181 18.96 -43.67 4.25
N PRO A 182 20.16 -43.57 4.83
CA PRO A 182 20.98 -44.76 5.06
C PRO A 182 20.51 -45.40 6.38
N PHE A 183 20.07 -46.65 6.27
CA PHE A 183 19.74 -47.61 7.35
C PHE A 183 18.31 -47.65 7.92
N GLY A 184 17.69 -48.83 7.75
CA GLY A 184 16.47 -49.21 8.44
C GLY A 184 15.94 -50.63 8.18
N ARG A 185 16.83 -51.62 7.94
CA ARG A 185 16.61 -53.09 7.83
C ARG A 185 15.76 -53.63 6.68
#